data_AF-A0A844ISL9-F1
#
_entry.id   AF-A0A844ISL9-F1
#
_cell.length_a   1.000
_cell.length_b   1.000
_cell.length_c   1.000
_cell.angle_alpha   90.00
_cell.angle_beta   90.00
_cell.angle_gamma   90.00
#
_symmetry.space_group_name_H-M   'P 1'
#
loop_
_entity.id
_entity.type
_entity.pdbx_description
1 polymer ?
#
loop_
_entity_poly.entity_id
_entity_poly.type
_entity_poly.pdbx_seq_one_letter_code
_entity_poly.pdbx_strand_id
1 'polypeptide(L)'
;MKIQAFHTAFGEDNQVFSTDEILDEVKLFSGNYQEEQDERLKFLYFLRNFRKKHQAWFDKIKKIPLKSRVGRSSTTIKKPDLENGTIAFLKTDKKFEFYWIDSNNQPKEITPLAAFKIFEAEENEKNCELITNHHDHVNQAIEHFENLEHKLVQSQIDPEALGSVAQNAKKFLSQIINHPKITEKQRENIKKIITLIDIGKYTNLPADVDKLQKKKLKLDTAILELDKIAQKYSVDSSNVQKGDKRKVEKPVLIISESFE
;
A
#
# COMPACT_ATOMS: atom_id res chain seq x y z
N MET A 1 19.85 -15.41 20.93
CA MET A 1 18.50 -15.05 21.35
C MET A 1 17.56 -14.64 20.20
N LYS A 2 17.44 -15.44 19.12
CA LYS A 2 16.14 -15.57 18.43
C LYS A 2 15.63 -17.01 18.28
N ILE A 3 16.48 -18.01 18.50
CA ILE A 3 16.01 -19.38 18.77
C ILE A 3 15.55 -19.50 20.25
N GLN A 4 16.14 -18.72 21.14
CA GLN A 4 15.90 -18.75 22.59
C GLN A 4 14.52 -18.25 23.04
N ALA A 5 13.85 -17.38 22.24
CA ALA A 5 12.49 -16.93 22.54
C ALA A 5 11.43 -18.00 22.25
N PHE A 6 11.69 -18.91 21.29
CA PHE A 6 10.81 -20.04 21.01
C PHE A 6 10.93 -21.15 22.07
N HIS A 7 12.11 -21.32 22.67
CA HIS A 7 12.32 -22.28 23.77
C HIS A 7 11.78 -21.83 25.13
N THR A 8 11.41 -20.55 25.30
CA THR A 8 10.79 -20.08 26.57
C THR A 8 9.27 -20.07 26.49
N ALA A 9 8.69 -19.96 25.29
CA ALA A 9 7.24 -20.01 25.08
C ALA A 9 6.69 -21.45 25.04
N PHE A 10 7.52 -22.44 24.68
CA PHE A 10 7.21 -23.87 24.78
C PHE A 10 8.10 -24.46 25.87
N GLY A 11 7.52 -24.74 27.04
CA GLY A 11 8.22 -25.44 28.10
C GLY A 11 8.79 -26.77 27.62
N GLU A 12 9.96 -27.10 28.16
CA GLU A 12 10.72 -28.35 28.00
C GLU A 12 11.48 -28.51 26.68
N ASP A 13 12.77 -28.11 26.73
CA ASP A 13 13.92 -29.01 26.49
C ASP A 13 15.01 -28.42 25.56
N ASN A 14 16.24 -28.76 25.94
CA ASN A 14 17.56 -28.53 25.36
C ASN A 14 18.32 -27.20 25.60
N GLN A 15 19.42 -27.43 26.32
CA GLN A 15 20.53 -26.56 26.66
C GLN A 15 21.35 -26.07 25.45
N VAL A 16 22.16 -25.04 25.76
CA VAL A 16 23.38 -24.54 25.10
C VAL A 16 23.19 -23.43 24.06
N PHE A 17 23.46 -22.18 24.48
CA PHE A 17 23.83 -21.10 23.56
C PHE A 17 25.23 -20.57 23.93
N SER A 18 26.10 -20.44 22.93
CA SER A 18 27.46 -19.90 23.02
C SER A 18 27.44 -18.36 23.00
N THR A 19 28.50 -17.75 23.52
CA THR A 19 28.62 -16.35 24.00
C THR A 19 28.58 -15.23 22.95
N ASP A 20 28.44 -15.50 21.65
CA ASP A 20 28.66 -14.51 20.57
C ASP A 20 27.44 -14.19 19.68
N GLU A 21 26.23 -14.05 20.24
CA GLU A 21 25.05 -13.62 19.46
C GLU A 21 24.74 -12.13 19.72
N ILE A 22 25.15 -11.26 18.79
CA ILE A 22 24.79 -9.82 18.79
C ILE A 22 23.33 -9.70 18.33
N LEU A 23 22.46 -9.20 19.20
CA LEU A 23 21.06 -8.91 18.90
C LEU A 23 20.94 -7.44 18.52
N ASP A 24 20.67 -7.14 17.25
CA ASP A 24 20.18 -5.82 16.88
C ASP A 24 18.77 -5.65 17.49
N GLU A 25 18.65 -4.73 18.44
CA GLU A 25 17.39 -4.31 19.05
C GLU A 25 16.52 -3.59 18.01
N VAL A 26 15.79 -4.36 17.20
CA VAL A 26 14.65 -3.83 16.46
C VAL A 26 13.54 -3.56 17.47
N LYS A 27 13.45 -2.32 17.96
CA LYS A 27 12.32 -1.81 18.78
C LYS A 27 11.06 -1.77 17.91
N LEU A 28 10.42 -2.93 17.74
CA LEU A 28 9.20 -3.11 16.95
C LEU A 28 7.92 -2.59 17.64
N PHE A 29 8.01 -2.08 18.88
CA PHE A 29 6.85 -1.56 19.60
C PHE A 29 7.24 -0.32 20.42
N SER A 30 7.01 0.86 19.85
CA SER A 30 6.92 2.12 20.59
C SER A 30 5.55 2.22 21.26
N GLY A 31 5.50 2.63 22.53
CA GLY A 31 4.34 2.59 23.43
C GLY A 31 3.12 3.48 23.06
N ASN A 32 2.99 3.95 21.82
CA ASN A 32 1.92 4.85 21.39
C ASN A 32 0.64 4.12 20.95
N TYR A 33 0.68 2.78 20.83
CA TYR A 33 -0.41 2.02 20.20
C TYR A 33 -1.72 1.99 21.02
N GLN A 34 -1.63 1.90 22.35
CA GLN A 34 -2.82 1.86 23.22
C GLN A 34 -3.54 3.22 23.28
N GLU A 35 -2.79 4.31 23.46
CA GLU A 35 -3.35 5.66 23.55
C GLU A 35 -4.04 6.10 22.25
N GLU A 36 -3.45 5.83 21.08
CA GLU A 36 -4.09 6.14 19.79
C GLU A 36 -5.39 5.37 19.57
N GLN A 37 -5.45 4.11 19.99
CA GLN A 37 -6.63 3.27 19.85
C GLN A 37 -7.80 3.81 20.68
N ASP A 38 -7.52 4.21 21.92
CA ASP A 38 -8.52 4.78 22.84
C ASP A 38 -9.09 6.11 22.34
N GLU A 39 -8.26 7.00 21.78
CA GLU A 39 -8.72 8.27 21.22
C GLU A 39 -9.63 8.08 19.98
N ARG A 40 -9.29 7.15 19.08
CA ARG A 40 -10.16 6.84 17.93
C ARG A 40 -11.52 6.30 18.35
N LEU A 41 -11.56 5.50 19.43
CA LEU A 41 -12.81 5.00 20.01
C LEU A 41 -13.68 6.15 20.53
N LYS A 42 -13.09 7.21 21.11
CA LYS A 42 -13.82 8.41 21.53
C LYS A 42 -14.51 9.11 20.35
N PHE A 43 -13.79 9.33 19.24
CA PHE A 43 -14.37 9.89 18.03
C PHE A 43 -15.50 9.02 17.46
N LEU A 44 -15.33 7.70 17.41
CA LEU A 44 -16.37 6.78 16.95
C LEU A 44 -17.62 6.82 17.85
N TYR A 45 -17.45 6.86 19.16
CA TYR A 45 -18.54 6.99 20.12
C TYR A 45 -19.27 8.32 19.93
N PHE A 46 -18.54 9.42 19.80
CA PHE A 46 -19.09 10.74 19.50
C PHE A 46 -19.93 10.72 18.21
N LEU A 47 -19.38 10.24 17.09
CA LEU A 47 -20.08 10.18 15.80
C LEU A 47 -21.34 9.32 15.85
N ARG A 48 -21.30 8.16 16.54
CA ARG A 48 -22.47 7.29 16.73
C ARG A 48 -23.57 7.99 17.53
N ASN A 49 -23.20 8.70 18.59
CA ASN A 49 -24.15 9.44 19.42
C ASN A 49 -24.71 10.66 18.70
N PHE A 50 -23.86 11.40 17.98
CA PHE A 50 -24.28 12.54 17.15
C PHE A 50 -25.33 12.10 16.13
N ARG A 51 -25.07 11.01 15.39
CA ARG A 51 -26.04 10.46 14.43
C ARG A 51 -27.37 10.09 15.10
N LYS A 52 -27.34 9.44 16.29
CA LYS A 52 -28.55 9.04 17.02
C LYS A 52 -29.35 10.24 17.54
N LYS A 53 -28.68 11.25 18.10
CA LYS A 53 -29.33 12.41 18.74
C LYS A 53 -29.73 13.50 17.74
N HIS A 54 -28.97 13.65 16.64
CA HIS A 54 -29.12 14.72 15.65
C HIS A 54 -29.29 14.17 14.23
N GLN A 55 -30.22 13.23 14.05
CA GLN A 55 -30.44 12.53 12.77
C GLN A 55 -30.72 13.50 11.60
N ALA A 56 -31.56 14.52 11.81
CA ALA A 56 -31.87 15.52 10.78
C ALA A 56 -30.62 16.30 10.32
N TRP A 57 -29.70 16.59 11.24
CA TRP A 57 -28.46 17.27 10.92
C TRP A 57 -27.48 16.33 10.21
N PHE A 58 -27.36 15.09 10.68
CA PHE A 58 -26.59 14.07 9.99
C PHE A 58 -27.04 13.87 8.54
N ASP A 59 -28.35 13.86 8.28
CA ASP A 59 -28.90 13.75 6.92
C ASP A 59 -28.63 14.98 6.05
N LYS A 60 -28.50 16.17 6.65
CA LYS A 60 -28.02 17.37 5.94
C LYS A 60 -26.55 17.22 5.56
N ILE A 61 -25.68 16.82 6.50
CA ILE A 61 -24.24 16.61 6.25
C ILE A 61 -24.02 15.59 5.14
N LYS A 62 -24.77 14.47 5.18
CA LYS A 62 -24.71 13.41 4.16
C LYS A 62 -25.05 13.89 2.73
N LYS A 63 -25.84 14.96 2.60
CA LYS A 63 -26.24 15.54 1.31
C LYS A 63 -25.29 16.64 0.81
N ILE A 64 -24.27 17.01 1.59
CA ILE A 64 -23.29 18.03 1.18
C ILE A 64 -22.56 17.53 -0.08
N PRO A 65 -22.47 18.35 -1.15
CA PRO A 65 -21.72 17.99 -2.34
C PRO A 65 -20.23 17.77 -2.04
N LEU A 66 -19.62 16.77 -2.65
CA LEU A 66 -18.17 16.49 -2.54
C LEU A 66 -17.27 17.63 -3.03
N LYS A 67 -17.84 18.60 -3.75
CA LYS A 67 -17.13 19.81 -4.21
C LYS A 67 -17.14 20.95 -3.19
N SER A 68 -17.80 20.78 -2.04
CA SER A 68 -17.88 21.81 -1.00
C SER A 68 -16.53 21.97 -0.32
N ARG A 69 -16.05 23.20 -0.22
CA ARG A 69 -14.76 23.59 0.38
C ARG A 69 -15.02 24.69 1.40
N VAL A 70 -14.20 24.75 2.44
CA VAL A 70 -14.36 25.76 3.49
C VAL A 70 -13.00 26.29 3.93
N GLY A 71 -12.92 27.62 4.11
CA GLY A 71 -11.82 28.26 4.80
C GLY A 71 -12.14 28.38 6.28
N ARG A 72 -11.13 28.23 7.14
CA ARG A 72 -11.22 28.39 8.59
C ARG A 72 -10.14 29.35 9.06
N SER A 73 -10.43 30.19 10.05
CA SER A 73 -9.42 31.10 10.60
C SER A 73 -8.59 30.38 11.67
N SER A 74 -7.30 30.17 11.38
CA SER A 74 -6.29 29.60 12.28
C SER A 74 -6.22 30.34 13.62
N THR A 75 -6.36 31.66 13.56
CA THR A 75 -6.39 32.55 14.73
C THR A 75 -7.65 32.33 15.57
N THR A 76 -8.82 32.22 14.94
CA THR A 76 -10.11 32.05 15.65
C THR A 76 -10.18 30.70 16.37
N ILE A 77 -9.65 29.65 15.74
CA ILE A 77 -9.59 28.30 16.34
C ILE A 77 -8.39 28.10 17.27
N LYS A 78 -7.57 29.15 17.50
CA LYS A 78 -6.37 29.13 18.35
C LYS A 78 -5.34 28.07 17.94
N LYS A 79 -5.19 27.85 16.63
CA LYS A 79 -4.19 26.94 16.04
C LYS A 79 -3.36 27.70 14.99
N PRO A 80 -2.48 28.63 15.43
CA PRO A 80 -1.65 29.41 14.51
C PRO A 80 -0.71 28.52 13.67
N ASP A 81 -0.34 27.35 14.18
CA ASP A 81 0.50 26.39 13.45
C ASP A 81 -0.14 25.85 12.15
N LEU A 82 -1.46 26.05 11.97
CA LEU A 82 -2.18 25.66 10.78
C LEU A 82 -2.25 26.77 9.73
N GLU A 83 -1.83 27.99 10.04
CA GLU A 83 -1.90 29.16 9.15
C GLU A 83 -1.29 28.87 7.78
N ASN A 84 -1.96 29.34 6.72
CA ASN A 84 -1.61 29.09 5.32
C ASN A 84 -1.49 27.61 4.96
N GLY A 85 -2.09 26.71 5.73
CA GLY A 85 -2.12 25.29 5.48
C GLY A 85 -3.42 24.80 4.85
N THR A 86 -3.42 23.58 4.34
CA THR A 86 -4.63 22.92 3.83
C THR A 86 -4.63 21.45 4.24
N ILE A 87 -5.76 20.99 4.76
CA ILE A 87 -6.03 19.58 5.00
C ILE A 87 -6.91 19.03 3.88
N ALA A 88 -6.61 17.82 3.41
CA ALA A 88 -7.38 17.13 2.38
C ALA A 88 -7.63 15.66 2.72
N PHE A 89 -8.83 15.18 2.44
CA PHE A 89 -9.19 13.77 2.55
C PHE A 89 -9.40 13.17 1.15
N LEU A 90 -8.49 12.27 0.77
CA LEU A 90 -8.47 11.61 -0.53
C LEU A 90 -8.90 10.15 -0.39
N LYS A 91 -9.73 9.68 -1.32
CA LYS A 91 -10.26 8.31 -1.29
C LYS A 91 -10.31 7.68 -2.68
N THR A 92 -9.91 6.42 -2.75
CA THR A 92 -10.14 5.50 -3.88
C THR A 92 -11.12 4.40 -3.46
N ASP A 93 -11.39 3.44 -4.35
CA ASP A 93 -12.21 2.28 -3.99
C ASP A 93 -11.50 1.35 -3.00
N LYS A 94 -10.17 1.39 -2.97
CA LYS A 94 -9.33 0.47 -2.17
C LYS A 94 -8.79 1.09 -0.89
N LYS A 95 -8.40 2.36 -0.93
CA LYS A 95 -7.74 3.04 0.20
C LYS A 95 -8.22 4.47 0.37
N PHE A 96 -7.97 5.01 1.55
CA PHE A 96 -8.24 6.41 1.87
C PHE A 96 -7.06 6.97 2.67
N GLU A 97 -6.75 8.23 2.45
CA GLU A 97 -5.58 8.89 3.03
C GLU A 97 -5.93 10.35 3.37
N PHE A 98 -5.27 10.86 4.41
CA PHE A 98 -5.39 12.24 4.83
C PHE A 98 -4.06 12.95 4.59
N TYR A 99 -4.14 14.16 4.05
CA TYR A 99 -2.98 14.97 3.72
C TYR A 99 -3.04 16.31 4.45
N TRP A 100 -1.89 16.71 4.97
CA TRP A 100 -1.62 18.08 5.40
C TRP A 100 -0.63 18.70 4.43
N ILE A 101 -0.96 19.88 3.90
CA ILE A 101 -0.06 20.70 3.10
C ILE A 101 0.23 21.95 3.93
N ASP A 102 1.50 22.15 4.26
CA ASP A 102 1.95 23.31 5.02
C ASP A 102 2.09 24.57 4.14
N SER A 103 2.45 25.69 4.76
CA SER A 103 2.71 26.95 4.06
C SER A 103 3.85 26.87 3.03
N ASN A 104 4.68 25.82 3.09
CA ASN A 104 5.79 25.59 2.17
C ASN A 104 5.39 24.71 0.98
N ASN A 105 4.10 24.43 0.78
CA ASN A 105 3.61 23.58 -0.31
C ASN A 105 4.15 22.14 -0.24
N GLN A 106 4.37 21.59 0.97
CA GLN A 106 4.85 20.22 1.14
C GLN A 106 3.70 19.30 1.57
N PRO A 107 3.22 18.40 0.69
CA PRO A 107 2.19 17.44 1.07
C PRO A 107 2.78 16.36 1.98
N LYS A 108 2.13 16.14 3.13
CA LYS A 108 2.47 15.12 4.10
C LYS A 108 1.25 14.27 4.43
N GLU A 109 1.39 12.96 4.34
CA GLU A 109 0.38 12.04 4.88
C GLU A 109 0.31 12.15 6.40
N ILE A 110 -0.91 12.29 6.91
CA ILE A 110 -1.19 12.34 8.34
C ILE A 110 -2.11 11.20 8.77
N THR A 111 -2.00 10.82 10.03
CA THR A 111 -2.84 9.75 10.57
C THR A 111 -4.30 10.22 10.68
N PRO A 112 -5.29 9.29 10.64
CA PRO A 112 -6.69 9.64 10.82
C PRO A 112 -6.96 10.43 12.10
N LEU A 113 -6.27 10.09 13.20
CA LEU A 113 -6.44 10.77 14.47
C LEU A 113 -5.98 12.24 14.41
N ALA A 114 -4.84 12.50 13.79
CA ALA A 114 -4.36 13.87 13.58
C ALA A 114 -5.33 14.65 12.67
N ALA A 115 -5.81 14.02 11.59
CA ALA A 115 -6.78 14.62 10.69
C ALA A 115 -8.09 14.97 11.41
N PHE A 116 -8.64 14.07 12.23
CA PHE A 116 -9.87 14.33 12.99
C PHE A 116 -9.74 15.53 13.92
N LYS A 117 -8.58 15.68 14.60
CA LYS A 117 -8.30 16.84 15.46
C LYS A 117 -8.20 18.16 14.68
N ILE A 118 -7.84 18.11 13.39
CA ILE A 118 -7.82 19.29 12.53
C ILE A 118 -9.23 19.61 12.02
N PHE A 119 -9.97 18.60 11.53
CA PHE A 119 -11.34 18.75 11.04
C PHE A 119 -12.38 19.05 12.13
N GLU A 120 -12.07 18.77 13.39
CA GLU A 120 -12.96 19.10 14.52
C GLU A 120 -13.26 20.59 14.55
N ALA A 121 -14.55 20.91 14.57
CA ALA A 121 -15.09 22.27 14.47
C ALA A 121 -16.29 22.41 15.39
N GLU A 122 -16.46 23.61 15.94
CA GLU A 122 -17.62 23.96 16.76
C GLU A 122 -18.84 24.29 15.88
N GLU A 123 -20.05 24.02 16.37
CA GLU A 123 -21.29 24.28 15.61
C GLU A 123 -21.44 25.75 15.17
N ASN A 124 -20.95 26.67 16.00
CA ASN A 124 -21.05 28.11 15.79
C ASN A 124 -19.78 28.70 15.18
N GLU A 125 -18.84 27.87 14.73
CA GLU A 125 -17.63 28.33 14.07
C GLU A 125 -17.97 28.98 12.72
N LYS A 126 -17.46 30.18 12.49
CA LYS A 126 -17.67 30.90 11.23
C LYS A 126 -16.62 30.47 10.21
N ASN A 127 -17.07 30.31 8.97
CA ASN A 127 -16.16 30.13 7.85
C ASN A 127 -15.43 31.43 7.51
N CYS A 128 -14.28 31.30 6.85
CA CYS A 128 -13.59 32.38 6.15
C CYS A 128 -13.37 32.00 4.67
N GLU A 129 -12.73 32.89 3.93
CA GLU A 129 -12.39 32.64 2.53
C GLU A 129 -11.32 31.55 2.42
N LEU A 130 -11.28 30.88 1.26
CA LEU A 130 -10.19 29.95 0.98
C LEU A 130 -8.90 30.72 0.80
N ILE A 131 -7.79 30.18 1.30
CA ILE A 131 -6.47 30.74 1.00
C ILE A 131 -6.23 30.66 -0.51
N THR A 132 -5.45 31.59 -1.06
CA THR A 132 -5.17 31.67 -2.50
C THR A 132 -4.60 30.37 -3.06
N ASN A 133 -3.76 29.69 -2.27
CA ASN A 133 -3.04 28.49 -2.68
C ASN A 133 -3.83 27.19 -2.43
N HIS A 134 -5.09 27.25 -1.98
CA HIS A 134 -5.87 26.07 -1.60
C HIS A 134 -5.93 25.01 -2.71
N HIS A 135 -6.20 25.45 -3.94
CA HIS A 135 -6.31 24.54 -5.08
C HIS A 135 -4.96 23.92 -5.47
N ASP A 136 -3.88 24.68 -5.34
CA ASP A 136 -2.53 24.18 -5.60
C ASP A 136 -2.11 23.15 -4.56
N HIS A 137 -2.42 23.40 -3.27
CA HIS A 137 -2.21 22.43 -2.19
C HIS A 137 -2.96 21.13 -2.43
N VAL A 138 -4.23 21.22 -2.82
CA VAL A 138 -5.04 20.05 -3.16
C VAL A 138 -4.42 19.27 -4.33
N ASN A 139 -3.96 19.95 -5.38
CA ASN A 139 -3.34 19.31 -6.52
C ASN A 139 -2.04 18.60 -6.14
N GLN A 140 -1.21 19.20 -5.28
CA GLN A 140 0.01 18.58 -4.77
C GLN A 140 -0.27 17.32 -3.96
N ALA A 141 -1.33 17.31 -3.13
CA ALA A 141 -1.73 16.11 -2.39
C ALA A 141 -2.21 14.99 -3.33
N ILE A 142 -2.96 15.32 -4.38
CA ILE A 142 -3.39 14.35 -5.39
C ILE A 142 -2.17 13.79 -6.14
N GLU A 143 -1.24 14.64 -6.56
CA GLU A 143 -0.02 14.20 -7.24
C GLU A 143 0.86 13.32 -6.33
N HIS A 144 1.00 13.68 -5.06
CA HIS A 144 1.74 12.87 -4.08
C HIS A 144 1.10 11.49 -3.91
N PHE A 145 -0.23 11.42 -3.78
CA PHE A 145 -0.98 10.17 -3.71
C PHE A 145 -0.71 9.28 -4.93
N GLU A 146 -0.84 9.85 -6.13
CA GLU A 146 -0.64 9.12 -7.39
C GLU A 146 0.81 8.62 -7.52
N ASN A 147 1.80 9.46 -7.18
CA ASN A 147 3.21 9.10 -7.23
C ASN A 147 3.57 7.96 -6.29
N LEU A 148 2.99 7.91 -5.08
CA LEU A 148 3.20 6.80 -4.16
C LEU A 148 2.58 5.50 -4.67
N GLU A 149 1.37 5.56 -5.22
CA GLU A 149 0.75 4.40 -5.87
C GLU A 149 1.58 3.89 -7.05
N HIS A 150 2.10 4.80 -7.87
CA HIS A 150 3.02 4.46 -8.96
C HIS A 150 4.27 3.75 -8.46
N LYS A 151 4.91 4.26 -7.39
CA LYS A 151 6.08 3.63 -6.77
C LYS A 151 5.78 2.25 -6.20
N LEU A 152 4.62 2.06 -5.56
CA LEU A 152 4.20 0.76 -5.01
C LEU A 152 3.90 -0.26 -6.10
N VAL A 153 3.28 0.16 -7.21
CA VAL A 153 3.06 -0.72 -8.37
C VAL A 153 4.39 -1.07 -9.02
N GLN A 154 5.30 -0.11 -9.17
CA GLN A 154 6.61 -0.34 -9.77
C GLN A 154 7.48 -1.26 -8.92
N SER A 155 7.52 -1.09 -7.60
CA SER A 155 8.32 -1.94 -6.69
C SER A 155 7.84 -3.40 -6.66
N GLN A 156 6.54 -3.64 -6.90
CA GLN A 156 6.02 -5.01 -7.04
C GLN A 156 6.38 -5.68 -8.37
N ILE A 157 6.76 -4.89 -9.37
CA ILE A 157 7.16 -5.38 -10.71
C ILE A 157 8.68 -5.39 -10.84
N ASP A 158 9.41 -4.83 -9.88
CA ASP A 158 10.86 -4.64 -9.97
C ASP A 158 11.61 -5.99 -9.88
N PRO A 159 12.37 -6.38 -10.91
CA PRO A 159 13.14 -7.61 -10.89
C PRO A 159 14.29 -7.64 -9.87
N GLU A 160 14.68 -6.51 -9.25
CA GLU A 160 15.63 -6.51 -8.13
C GLU A 160 14.99 -6.92 -6.79
N ALA A 161 13.67 -6.79 -6.65
CA ALA A 161 12.91 -7.34 -5.51
C ALA A 161 12.69 -8.86 -5.63
N LEU A 162 12.88 -9.43 -6.83
CA LEU A 162 12.83 -10.87 -7.07
C LEU A 162 14.12 -11.50 -6.53
N GLY A 163 14.01 -12.36 -5.52
CA GLY A 163 15.15 -13.07 -4.95
C GLY A 163 16.00 -13.79 -6.01
N SER A 164 17.27 -14.07 -5.70
CA SER A 164 18.26 -14.64 -6.64
C SER A 164 17.77 -15.84 -7.46
N VAL A 165 16.90 -16.68 -6.87
CA VAL A 165 16.26 -17.83 -7.53
C VAL A 165 15.37 -17.40 -8.71
N ALA A 166 14.56 -16.34 -8.54
CA ALA A 166 13.68 -15.83 -9.59
C ALA A 166 14.46 -15.14 -10.72
N GLN A 167 15.54 -14.43 -10.39
CA GLN A 167 16.43 -13.86 -11.41
C GLN A 167 17.11 -14.96 -12.25
N ASN A 168 17.62 -16.01 -11.62
CA ASN A 168 18.23 -17.15 -12.32
C ASN A 168 17.23 -17.88 -13.22
N ALA A 169 16.02 -18.15 -12.71
CA ALA A 169 14.94 -18.74 -13.47
C ALA A 169 14.57 -17.89 -14.71
N LYS A 170 14.45 -16.56 -14.58
CA LYS A 170 14.17 -15.67 -15.72
C LYS A 170 15.29 -15.67 -16.74
N LYS A 171 16.55 -15.65 -16.30
CA LYS A 171 17.72 -15.71 -17.19
C LYS A 171 17.72 -17.01 -18.01
N PHE A 172 17.41 -18.14 -17.37
CA PHE A 172 17.29 -19.44 -18.04
C PHE A 172 16.15 -19.45 -19.07
N LEU A 173 14.95 -18.99 -18.71
CA LEU A 173 13.80 -18.92 -19.63
C LEU A 173 14.08 -17.99 -20.83
N SER A 174 14.78 -16.88 -20.61
CA SER A 174 15.18 -15.93 -21.65
C SER A 174 16.24 -16.48 -22.60
N GLN A 175 17.08 -17.42 -22.14
CA GLN A 175 18.01 -18.13 -23.02
C GLN A 175 17.28 -19.15 -23.89
N ILE A 176 16.29 -19.85 -23.32
CA ILE A 176 15.51 -20.85 -24.03
C ILE A 176 14.62 -20.19 -25.08
N ILE A 177 13.85 -19.15 -24.73
CA ILE A 177 12.84 -18.54 -25.62
C ILE A 177 13.38 -18.06 -26.98
N ASN A 178 14.66 -17.70 -27.04
CA ASN A 178 15.35 -17.22 -28.24
C ASN A 178 15.89 -18.36 -29.12
N HIS A 179 15.73 -19.62 -28.73
CA HIS A 179 16.26 -20.76 -29.46
C HIS A 179 15.39 -21.11 -30.69
N PRO A 180 15.98 -21.33 -31.88
CA PRO A 180 15.23 -21.55 -33.14
C PRO A 180 14.43 -22.86 -33.20
N LYS A 181 14.63 -23.78 -32.26
CA LYS A 181 13.96 -25.09 -32.20
C LYS A 181 12.61 -25.07 -31.49
N ILE A 182 12.18 -23.93 -30.98
CA ILE A 182 10.98 -23.80 -30.15
C ILE A 182 9.76 -23.49 -31.01
N THR A 183 8.68 -24.23 -30.78
CA THR A 183 7.38 -23.98 -31.44
C THR A 183 6.69 -22.75 -30.85
N GLU A 184 5.78 -22.11 -31.60
CA GLU A 184 5.10 -20.91 -31.12
C GLU A 184 4.29 -21.16 -29.83
N LYS A 185 3.69 -22.35 -29.69
CA LYS A 185 2.98 -22.75 -28.46
C LYS A 185 3.91 -22.82 -27.24
N GLN A 186 5.10 -23.38 -27.41
CA GLN A 186 6.10 -23.47 -26.33
C GLN A 186 6.64 -22.08 -25.96
N ARG A 187 6.83 -21.21 -26.97
CA ARG A 187 7.21 -19.81 -26.75
C ARG A 187 6.16 -19.07 -25.94
N GLU A 188 4.88 -19.25 -26.23
CA GLU A 188 3.78 -18.69 -25.43
C GLU A 188 3.79 -19.21 -23.99
N ASN A 189 4.00 -20.52 -23.79
CA ASN A 189 4.08 -21.11 -22.45
C ASN A 189 5.24 -20.52 -21.63
N ILE A 190 6.42 -20.35 -22.24
CA ILE A 190 7.58 -19.73 -21.60
C ILE A 190 7.28 -18.27 -21.24
N LYS A 191 6.65 -17.50 -22.13
CA LYS A 191 6.22 -16.11 -21.84
C LYS A 191 5.27 -16.08 -20.64
N LYS A 192 4.29 -16.98 -20.58
CA LYS A 192 3.36 -17.09 -19.44
C LYS A 192 4.11 -17.36 -18.14
N ILE A 193 5.08 -18.27 -18.14
CA ILE A 193 5.90 -18.56 -16.96
C ILE A 193 6.67 -17.32 -16.50
N ILE A 194 7.32 -16.59 -17.43
CA ILE A 194 8.04 -15.34 -17.10
C ILE A 194 7.09 -14.33 -16.45
N THR A 195 5.91 -14.13 -17.03
CA THR A 195 4.90 -13.22 -16.47
C THR A 195 4.43 -13.66 -15.09
N LEU A 196 4.22 -14.96 -14.85
CA LEU A 196 3.82 -15.47 -13.53
C LEU A 196 4.91 -15.31 -12.47
N ILE A 197 6.19 -15.39 -12.86
CA ILE A 197 7.33 -15.10 -11.98
C ILE A 197 7.36 -13.60 -11.64
N ASP A 198 7.14 -12.72 -12.63
CA ASP A 198 7.12 -11.26 -12.44
C ASP A 198 5.98 -10.80 -11.54
N ILE A 199 4.82 -11.46 -11.62
CA ILE A 199 3.68 -11.18 -10.74
C ILE A 199 3.92 -11.68 -9.31
N GLY A 200 4.84 -12.63 -9.11
CA GLY A 200 5.09 -13.25 -7.80
C GLY A 200 3.91 -14.10 -7.28
N LYS A 201 2.94 -14.47 -8.14
CA LYS A 201 1.72 -15.22 -7.74
C LYS A 201 2.04 -16.57 -7.10
N TYR A 202 3.09 -17.24 -7.58
CA TYR A 202 3.48 -18.59 -7.15
C TYR A 202 4.91 -18.57 -6.61
N THR A 203 5.06 -18.61 -5.29
CA THR A 203 6.38 -18.62 -4.61
C THR A 203 7.26 -19.80 -5.03
N ASN A 204 6.65 -20.95 -5.35
CA ASN A 204 7.37 -22.16 -5.75
C ASN A 204 7.73 -22.20 -7.24
N LEU A 205 7.12 -21.37 -8.09
CA LEU A 205 7.34 -21.40 -9.54
C LEU A 205 8.80 -21.08 -9.92
N PRO A 206 9.43 -20.01 -9.38
CA PRO A 206 10.87 -19.77 -9.56
C PRO A 206 11.74 -20.96 -9.16
N ALA A 207 11.44 -21.62 -8.03
CA ALA A 207 12.23 -22.73 -7.52
C ALA A 207 12.10 -23.99 -8.40
N ASP A 208 10.91 -24.26 -8.95
CA ASP A 208 10.70 -25.38 -9.86
C ASP A 208 11.43 -25.17 -11.21
N VAL A 209 11.49 -23.93 -11.70
CA VAL A 209 12.28 -23.56 -12.90
C VAL A 209 13.78 -23.63 -12.62
N ASP A 210 14.25 -23.14 -11.47
CA ASP A 210 15.67 -23.18 -11.08
C ASP A 210 16.16 -24.63 -10.86
N LYS A 211 15.33 -25.51 -10.30
CA LYS A 211 15.60 -26.97 -10.24
C LYS A 211 15.79 -27.56 -11.63
N LEU A 212 14.98 -27.15 -12.60
CA LEU A 212 15.12 -27.61 -13.99
C LEU A 212 16.44 -27.16 -14.60
N GLN A 213 16.83 -25.90 -14.38
CA GLN A 213 18.13 -25.37 -14.81
C GLN A 213 19.29 -26.17 -14.21
N LYS A 214 19.25 -26.46 -12.91
CA LYS A 214 20.29 -27.22 -12.19
C LYS A 214 20.45 -28.66 -12.67
N LYS A 215 19.39 -29.28 -13.18
CA LYS A 215 19.43 -30.65 -13.76
C LYS A 215 20.19 -30.74 -15.09
N LYS A 216 20.55 -29.61 -15.72
CA LYS A 216 21.31 -29.54 -16.99
C LYS A 216 20.80 -30.52 -18.07
N LEU A 217 19.48 -30.58 -18.23
CA LEU A 217 18.84 -31.47 -19.20
C LEU A 217 19.11 -31.02 -20.65
N LYS A 218 18.94 -31.95 -21.59
CA LYS A 218 18.90 -31.64 -23.03
C LYS A 218 17.76 -30.67 -23.31
N LEU A 219 17.91 -29.84 -24.35
CA LEU A 219 16.94 -28.79 -24.67
C LEU A 219 15.51 -29.33 -24.85
N ASP A 220 15.36 -30.44 -25.57
CA ASP A 220 14.04 -31.03 -25.86
C ASP A 220 13.33 -31.53 -24.59
N THR A 221 14.09 -32.13 -23.66
CA THR A 221 13.54 -32.58 -22.37
C THR A 221 13.27 -31.40 -21.43
N ALA A 222 14.09 -30.35 -21.46
CA ALA A 222 13.83 -29.13 -20.71
C ALA A 222 12.54 -28.44 -21.18
N ILE A 223 12.29 -28.40 -22.49
CA ILE A 223 11.06 -27.80 -23.05
C ILE A 223 9.82 -28.61 -22.63
N LEU A 224 9.88 -29.95 -22.66
CA LEU A 224 8.77 -30.79 -22.21
C LEU A 224 8.44 -30.59 -20.71
N GLU A 225 9.46 -30.44 -19.87
CA GLU A 225 9.27 -30.13 -18.45
C GLU A 225 8.72 -28.71 -18.23
N LEU A 226 9.13 -27.73 -19.05
CA LEU A 226 8.55 -26.39 -19.03
C LEU A 226 7.07 -26.40 -19.44
N ASP A 227 6.67 -27.24 -20.40
CA ASP A 227 5.27 -27.42 -20.76
C ASP A 227 4.47 -28.05 -19.61
N LYS A 228 5.04 -29.00 -18.88
CA LYS A 228 4.42 -29.57 -17.66
C LYS A 228 4.29 -28.53 -16.56
N ILE A 229 5.32 -27.70 -16.33
CA ILE A 229 5.28 -26.58 -15.40
C ILE A 229 4.18 -25.60 -15.83
N ALA A 230 4.16 -25.22 -17.11
CA ALA A 230 3.11 -24.35 -17.64
C ALA A 230 1.74 -24.95 -17.38
N GLN A 231 1.49 -26.23 -17.67
CA GLN A 231 0.23 -26.90 -17.37
C GLN A 231 -0.10 -26.92 -15.88
N LYS A 232 0.84 -27.32 -15.01
CA LYS A 232 0.68 -27.33 -13.54
C LYS A 232 0.21 -25.99 -12.99
N TYR A 233 0.74 -24.89 -13.51
CA TYR A 233 0.39 -23.53 -13.08
C TYR A 233 -0.72 -22.88 -13.95
N SER A 234 -1.14 -23.50 -15.05
CA SER A 234 -2.19 -23.01 -15.96
C SER A 234 -3.61 -23.48 -15.61
N VAL A 235 -3.79 -24.43 -14.70
CA VAL A 235 -5.12 -24.96 -14.30
C VAL A 235 -5.97 -23.91 -13.55
N ASP A 236 -5.38 -22.80 -13.08
CA ASP A 236 -6.11 -21.69 -12.42
C ASP A 236 -6.28 -20.44 -13.29
N SER A 237 -6.21 -20.57 -14.62
CA SER A 237 -6.35 -19.43 -15.53
C SER A 237 -7.78 -18.88 -15.63
N SER A 238 -8.79 -19.58 -15.10
CA SER A 238 -10.18 -19.10 -15.04
C SER A 238 -10.43 -17.96 -14.03
N ASN A 239 -9.47 -17.68 -13.14
CA ASN A 239 -9.52 -16.52 -12.24
C ASN A 239 -8.43 -15.47 -12.54
N VAL A 240 -7.71 -15.60 -13.65
CA VAL A 240 -6.76 -14.58 -14.10
C VAL A 240 -7.36 -13.90 -15.33
N GLN A 241 -8.43 -13.13 -15.08
CA GLN A 241 -8.53 -11.87 -15.80
C GLN A 241 -7.16 -11.23 -15.66
N LYS A 242 -6.57 -10.83 -16.80
CA LYS A 242 -5.41 -9.94 -16.86
C LYS A 242 -5.49 -9.07 -15.63
N GLY A 243 -4.52 -9.15 -14.73
CA GLY A 243 -4.30 -8.05 -13.81
C GLY A 243 -4.14 -6.87 -14.75
N ASP A 244 -5.22 -6.10 -14.93
CA ASP A 244 -5.18 -4.83 -15.61
C ASP A 244 -3.92 -4.20 -15.06
N LYS A 245 -2.98 -3.80 -15.93
CA LYS A 245 -1.83 -2.97 -15.53
C LYS A 245 -2.39 -2.05 -14.46
N ARG A 246 -2.03 -2.23 -13.17
CA ARG A 246 -2.82 -1.62 -12.09
C ARG A 246 -2.82 -0.14 -12.38
N LYS A 247 -3.90 0.35 -12.98
CA LYS A 247 -4.01 1.76 -13.32
C LYS A 247 -4.06 2.39 -11.96
N VAL A 248 -3.13 3.30 -11.70
CA VAL A 248 -3.18 4.09 -10.48
C VAL A 248 -4.58 4.71 -10.45
N GLU A 249 -5.34 4.31 -9.44
CA GLU A 249 -6.70 4.78 -9.26
C GLU A 249 -6.61 6.24 -8.87
N LYS A 250 -7.25 7.10 -9.67
CA LYS A 250 -7.29 8.52 -9.36
C LYS A 250 -8.08 8.73 -8.07
N PRO A 251 -7.51 9.39 -7.06
CA PRO A 251 -8.24 9.64 -5.83
C PRO A 251 -9.37 10.64 -6.07
N VAL A 252 -10.49 10.41 -5.40
CA VAL A 252 -11.58 11.38 -5.26
C VAL A 252 -11.30 12.21 -4.01
N LEU A 253 -11.30 13.54 -4.17
CA LEU A 253 -11.27 14.46 -3.03
C LEU A 253 -12.65 14.49 -2.36
N ILE A 254 -12.71 14.06 -1.10
CA ILE A 254 -13.94 13.97 -0.31
C ILE A 254 -14.22 15.29 0.41
N ILE A 255 -13.22 15.83 1.12
CA ILE A 255 -13.30 17.11 1.84
C ILE A 255 -11.92 17.75 1.88
N SER A 256 -11.87 19.07 1.79
CA SER A 256 -10.67 19.84 2.13
C SER A 256 -11.03 21.16 2.79
N GLU A 257 -10.17 21.58 3.71
CA GLU A 257 -10.29 22.83 4.47
C GLU A 257 -8.95 23.57 4.40
N SER A 258 -8.97 24.88 4.14
CA SER A 258 -7.78 25.72 4.26
C SER A 258 -7.85 26.60 5.48
N PHE A 259 -6.69 26.98 5.98
CA PHE A 259 -6.58 27.80 7.18
C PHE A 259 -5.97 29.15 6.85
N GLU A 260 -6.78 30.21 6.98
CA GLU A 260 -6.34 31.60 6.90
C GLU A 260 -5.70 32.04 8.22
#